data_AF-A0A497K689-F1
#
_entry.id   AF-A0A497K689-F1
#
_cell.length_a   1.000
_cell.length_b   1.000
_cell.length_c   1.000
_cell.angle_alpha   90.00
_cell.angle_beta   90.00
_cell.angle_gamma   90.00
#
_symmetry.space_group_name_H-M   'P 1'
#
loop_
_entity.id
_entity.type
_entity.pdbx_description
1 polymer ?
#
loop_
_entity_poly.entity_id
_entity_poly.type
_entity_poly.pdbx_seq_one_letter_code
_entity_poly.pdbx_strand_id
1 'polypeptide(L)'
;MRYSVIADAYEKIEATTKRLEMTDYLVKLLKDTPKELIDKVVYLTQGKLYPDFMGIEIGVAEKLAIRAIAKASGHSEKEIEENLKKTGDIGETAQSFIAKRKQVTLFHEPLTVRKVYETFDKMAKATGEGAMDLKVSLLAGLLTNATPKEA
;
A
#
# COMPACT_ATOMS: atom_id res chain seq x y z
N MET A 1 14.96 -4.06 3.95
CA MET A 1 13.84 -4.22 4.91
C MET A 1 12.59 -4.67 4.15
N ARG A 2 11.89 -5.70 4.64
CA ARG A 2 10.61 -6.15 4.07
C ARG A 2 9.51 -5.15 4.41
N TYR A 3 8.53 -4.98 3.52
CA TYR A 3 7.41 -4.07 3.75
C TYR A 3 6.48 -4.57 4.86
N SER A 4 6.36 -5.88 5.02
CA SER A 4 5.62 -6.53 6.11
C SER A 4 5.98 -6.01 7.52
N VAL A 5 7.24 -5.60 7.76
CA VAL A 5 7.67 -5.04 9.05
C VAL A 5 6.98 -3.71 9.35
N ILE A 6 6.75 -2.90 8.31
CA ILE A 6 6.01 -1.64 8.41
C ILE A 6 4.53 -1.94 8.63
N ALA A 7 3.94 -2.84 7.83
CA ALA A 7 2.53 -3.21 7.95
C ALA A 7 2.20 -3.77 9.36
N ASP A 8 3.08 -4.62 9.91
CA ASP A 8 2.95 -5.14 11.27
C ASP A 8 3.04 -4.05 12.35
N ALA A 9 3.82 -2.99 12.12
CA ALA A 9 3.89 -1.86 13.04
C ALA A 9 2.61 -1.03 12.98
N TYR A 10 2.05 -0.80 11.79
CA TYR A 10 0.81 -0.04 11.60
C TYR A 10 -0.39 -0.75 12.24
N GLU A 11 -0.53 -2.07 12.04
CA GLU A 11 -1.59 -2.85 12.68
C GLU A 11 -1.52 -2.77 14.22
N LYS A 12 -0.32 -2.81 14.80
CA LYS A 12 -0.14 -2.65 16.26
C LYS A 12 -0.50 -1.27 16.77
N ILE A 13 -0.20 -0.24 15.99
CA ILE A 13 -0.54 1.15 16.31
C ILE A 13 -2.05 1.35 16.24
N GLU A 14 -2.70 0.82 15.20
CA GLU A 14 -4.16 0.86 15.01
C GLU A 14 -4.91 0.11 16.12
N ALA A 15 -4.34 -1.01 16.60
CA ALA A 15 -4.94 -1.83 17.64
C ALA A 15 -4.88 -1.22 19.07
N THR A 16 -4.19 -0.10 19.27
CA THR A 16 -4.10 0.58 20.58
C THR A 16 -4.63 2.00 20.51
N THR A 17 -5.12 2.51 21.64
CA THR A 17 -5.50 3.93 21.81
C THR A 17 -4.55 4.68 22.74
N LYS A 18 -3.56 3.99 23.32
CA LYS A 18 -2.63 4.56 24.31
C LYS A 18 -1.45 5.20 23.61
N ARG A 19 -1.29 6.51 23.80
CA ARG A 19 -0.22 7.31 23.18
C ARG A 19 1.20 6.79 23.47
N LEU A 20 1.44 6.28 24.68
CA LEU A 20 2.75 5.72 25.04
C LEU A 20 3.05 4.43 24.26
N GLU A 21 2.08 3.51 24.14
CA GLU A 21 2.26 2.29 23.36
C GLU A 21 2.45 2.59 21.87
N MET A 22 1.68 3.53 21.30
CA MET A 22 1.90 4.00 19.92
C MET A 22 3.33 4.54 19.72
N THR A 23 3.81 5.33 20.70
CA THR A 23 5.17 5.89 20.67
C THR A 23 6.22 4.78 20.71
N ASP A 24 6.04 3.78 21.56
CA ASP A 24 6.96 2.64 21.67
C ASP A 24 7.03 1.84 20.37
N TYR A 25 5.88 1.59 19.71
CA TYR A 25 5.84 0.92 18.41
C TYR A 25 6.56 1.73 17.32
N LEU A 26 6.34 3.05 17.27
CA LEU A 26 7.01 3.92 16.32
C LEU A 26 8.53 4.00 16.57
N VAL A 27 8.95 4.16 17.82
CA VAL A 27 10.38 4.19 18.19
C VAL A 27 11.07 2.89 17.79
N LYS A 28 10.41 1.74 18.02
CA LYS A 28 10.93 0.45 17.60
C LYS A 28 11.07 0.37 16.08
N LEU A 29 10.03 0.73 15.33
CA LEU A 29 10.07 0.73 13.86
C LEU A 29 11.23 1.58 13.33
N LEU A 30 11.41 2.79 13.86
CA LEU A 30 12.47 3.71 13.42
C LEU A 30 13.87 3.21 13.78
N LYS A 31 14.06 2.56 14.94
CA LYS A 31 15.35 1.96 15.32
C LYS A 31 15.72 0.75 14.48
N ASP A 32 14.73 -0.07 14.12
CA ASP A 32 14.93 -1.28 13.31
C ASP A 32 15.07 -0.95 11.80
N THR A 33 14.77 0.29 11.40
CA THR A 33 14.88 0.74 10.01
C THR A 33 16.34 1.04 9.62
N PRO A 34 16.85 0.44 8.51
CA PRO A 34 18.17 0.77 7.99
C PRO A 34 18.30 2.25 7.62
N LYS A 35 19.49 2.84 7.85
CA LYS A 35 19.74 4.29 7.67
C LYS A 35 19.43 4.77 6.26
N GLU A 36 19.63 3.94 5.24
CA GLU A 36 19.38 4.24 3.83
C GLU A 36 17.90 4.18 3.42
N LEU A 37 17.03 3.72 4.32
CA LEU A 37 15.59 3.65 4.11
C LEU A 37 14.79 4.58 5.04
N ILE A 38 15.44 5.19 6.03
CA ILE A 38 14.76 5.99 7.06
C ILE A 38 13.97 7.16 6.45
N ASP A 39 14.53 7.80 5.41
CA ASP A 39 13.91 8.87 4.64
C ASP A 39 12.57 8.45 4.03
N LYS A 40 12.44 7.19 3.63
CA LYS A 40 11.22 6.64 3.02
C LYS A 40 10.22 6.21 4.09
N VAL A 41 10.69 5.51 5.12
CA VAL A 41 9.82 4.97 6.18
C VAL A 41 9.10 6.07 6.93
N VAL A 42 9.77 7.19 7.23
CA VAL A 42 9.14 8.31 7.96
C VAL A 42 7.96 8.91 7.21
N TYR A 43 8.07 9.11 5.89
CA TYR A 43 6.96 9.66 5.10
C TYR A 43 5.88 8.61 4.85
N LEU A 44 6.24 7.35 4.58
CA LEU A 44 5.27 6.27 4.45
C LEU A 44 4.41 6.11 5.72
N THR A 45 4.99 6.32 6.90
CA THR A 45 4.29 6.28 8.20
C THR A 45 3.24 7.38 8.33
N GLN A 46 3.42 8.48 7.60
CA GLN A 46 2.47 9.59 7.54
C GLN A 46 1.49 9.46 6.38
N GLY A 47 1.53 8.36 5.62
CA GLY A 47 0.74 8.19 4.39
C GLY A 47 1.22 9.06 3.23
N LYS A 48 2.49 9.47 3.24
CA LYS A 48 3.10 10.38 2.26
C LYS A 48 4.31 9.74 1.57
N LEU A 49 4.69 10.27 0.40
CA LEU A 49 5.99 9.99 -0.22
C LEU A 49 7.00 11.09 0.01
N TYR A 50 6.52 12.33 0.01
CA TYR A 50 7.33 13.53 0.03
C TYR A 50 6.84 14.49 1.12
N PRO A 51 7.72 15.39 1.59
CA PRO A 51 7.28 16.52 2.38
C PRO A 51 6.35 17.44 1.58
N ASP A 52 5.40 18.08 2.26
CA ASP A 52 4.30 18.84 1.64
C ASP A 52 4.78 19.98 0.73
N PHE A 53 5.94 20.59 1.03
CA PHE A 53 6.50 21.67 0.22
C PHE A 53 6.93 21.24 -1.19
N MET A 54 7.02 19.92 -1.46
CA MET A 54 7.33 19.39 -2.80
C MET A 54 6.11 19.37 -3.71
N GLY A 55 4.88 19.39 -3.17
CA GLY A 55 3.65 19.37 -3.96
C GLY A 55 3.44 18.10 -4.80
N ILE A 56 4.09 16.99 -4.46
CA ILE A 56 3.99 15.72 -5.19
C ILE A 56 2.95 14.82 -4.51
N GLU A 57 1.90 14.48 -5.26
CA GLU A 57 0.86 13.53 -4.83
C GLU A 57 0.88 12.26 -5.69
N ILE A 58 0.56 11.11 -5.09
CA ILE A 58 0.49 9.83 -5.82
C ILE A 58 -0.66 9.86 -6.85
N GLY A 59 -1.74 10.57 -6.52
CA GLY A 59 -2.91 10.72 -7.39
C GLY A 59 -3.65 9.39 -7.59
N VAL A 60 -3.87 8.63 -6.52
CA VAL A 60 -4.69 7.41 -6.51
C VAL A 60 -6.06 7.74 -5.94
N ALA A 61 -7.05 7.85 -6.82
CA ALA A 61 -8.44 7.92 -6.41
C ALA A 61 -8.98 6.52 -6.08
N GLU A 62 -10.04 6.43 -5.29
CA GLU A 62 -10.70 5.16 -4.91
C GLU A 62 -11.03 4.28 -6.14
N LYS A 63 -11.55 4.88 -7.21
CA LYS A 63 -11.81 4.17 -8.48
C LYS A 63 -10.56 3.53 -9.09
N LEU A 64 -9.40 4.16 -8.95
CA LEU A 64 -8.12 3.61 -9.42
C LEU A 64 -7.72 2.42 -8.55
N ALA A 65 -7.89 2.53 -7.23
CA ALA A 65 -7.63 1.43 -6.31
C ALA A 65 -8.53 0.21 -6.61
N ILE A 66 -9.83 0.41 -6.85
CA ILE A 66 -10.77 -0.65 -7.25
C ILE A 66 -10.27 -1.38 -8.50
N ARG A 67 -9.89 -0.64 -9.56
CA ARG A 67 -9.33 -1.21 -10.80
C ARG A 67 -8.06 -2.03 -10.53
N ALA A 68 -7.18 -1.54 -9.64
CA ALA A 68 -5.95 -2.24 -9.31
C ALA A 68 -6.20 -3.52 -8.50
N ILE A 69 -7.12 -3.49 -7.52
CA ILE A 69 -7.54 -4.66 -6.73
C ILE A 69 -8.21 -5.69 -7.64
N ALA A 70 -9.05 -5.27 -8.59
CA ALA A 70 -9.68 -6.15 -9.57
C ALA A 70 -8.62 -6.91 -10.38
N LYS A 71 -7.65 -6.15 -10.92
CA LYS A 71 -6.54 -6.69 -11.70
C LYS A 71 -5.65 -7.63 -10.88
N ALA A 72 -5.36 -7.32 -9.62
CA ALA A 72 -4.49 -8.14 -8.76
C ALA A 72 -5.18 -9.38 -8.17
N SER A 73 -6.47 -9.29 -7.85
CA SER A 73 -7.23 -10.38 -7.21
C SER A 73 -7.92 -11.32 -8.21
N GLY A 74 -8.10 -10.89 -9.46
CA GLY A 74 -8.86 -11.61 -10.48
C GLY A 74 -10.38 -11.56 -10.29
N HIS A 75 -10.89 -10.65 -9.44
CA HIS A 75 -12.32 -10.37 -9.28
C HIS A 75 -12.76 -9.20 -10.14
N SER A 76 -14.05 -9.11 -10.41
CA SER A 76 -14.62 -7.98 -11.13
C SER A 76 -14.64 -6.71 -10.26
N GLU A 77 -14.55 -5.54 -10.89
CA GLU A 77 -14.69 -4.24 -10.19
C GLU A 77 -16.03 -4.15 -9.45
N LYS A 78 -17.10 -4.75 -10.01
CA LYS A 78 -18.42 -4.80 -9.38
C LYS A 78 -18.41 -5.55 -8.05
N GLU A 79 -17.77 -6.72 -7.98
CA GLU A 79 -17.65 -7.48 -6.72
C GLU A 79 -16.92 -6.65 -5.65
N ILE A 80 -15.89 -5.89 -6.06
CA ILE A 80 -15.09 -5.05 -5.18
C ILE A 80 -15.89 -3.85 -4.69
N GLU A 81 -16.60 -3.15 -5.58
CA GLU A 81 -17.49 -2.04 -5.21
C GLU A 81 -18.60 -2.48 -4.25
N GLU A 82 -19.17 -3.68 -4.45
CA GLU A 82 -20.19 -4.24 -3.56
C GLU A 82 -19.63 -4.56 -2.18
N ASN A 83 -18.37 -5.01 -2.09
CA ASN A 83 -17.72 -5.23 -0.81
C ASN A 83 -17.32 -3.92 -0.13
N LEU A 84 -16.79 -2.95 -0.89
CA LEU A 84 -16.44 -1.62 -0.39
C LEU A 84 -17.64 -0.91 0.25
N LYS A 85 -18.83 -1.05 -0.34
CA LYS A 85 -20.08 -0.53 0.27
C LYS A 85 -20.41 -1.18 1.62
N LYS A 86 -19.91 -2.39 1.89
CA LYS A 86 -20.17 -3.13 3.14
C LYS A 86 -19.11 -2.84 4.19
N THR A 87 -17.83 -2.77 3.80
CA THR A 87 -16.70 -2.49 4.70
C THR A 87 -16.62 -0.99 5.01
N GLY A 88 -16.94 -0.13 4.04
CA GLY A 88 -16.72 1.31 4.14
C GLY A 88 -15.24 1.72 4.06
N ASP A 89 -14.35 0.76 3.83
CA ASP A 89 -12.90 0.95 3.83
C ASP A 89 -12.25 0.21 2.66
N ILE A 90 -11.44 0.93 1.88
CA ILE A 90 -10.78 0.38 0.69
C ILE A 90 -9.60 -0.55 1.04
N GLY A 91 -8.94 -0.33 2.17
CA GLY A 91 -7.86 -1.19 2.67
C GLY A 91 -8.40 -2.53 3.14
N GLU A 92 -9.45 -2.55 3.96
CA GLU A 92 -10.10 -3.79 4.38
C GLU A 92 -10.65 -4.58 3.17
N THR A 93 -11.22 -3.85 2.19
CA THR A 93 -11.65 -4.42 0.92
C THR A 93 -10.47 -5.07 0.17
N ALA A 94 -9.35 -4.35 0.03
CA ALA A 94 -8.14 -4.86 -0.63
C ALA A 94 -7.63 -6.12 0.09
N GLN A 95 -7.46 -6.07 1.41
CA GLN A 95 -7.05 -7.19 2.25
C GLN A 95 -7.92 -8.44 2.02
N SER A 96 -9.25 -8.28 2.01
CA SER A 96 -10.22 -9.37 1.79
C SER A 96 -10.07 -10.01 0.39
N PHE A 97 -9.93 -9.20 -0.66
CA PHE A 97 -9.80 -9.72 -2.03
C PHE A 97 -8.43 -10.29 -2.34
N ILE A 98 -7.36 -9.73 -1.78
CA ILE A 98 -6.01 -10.28 -1.92
C ILE A 98 -5.89 -11.62 -1.18
N ALA A 99 -6.55 -11.77 -0.03
CA ALA A 99 -6.63 -13.07 0.67
C ALA A 99 -7.39 -14.14 -0.14
N LYS A 100 -8.36 -13.73 -0.97
CA LYS A 100 -9.23 -14.61 -1.76
C LYS A 100 -8.87 -14.65 -3.25
N ARG A 101 -7.68 -14.18 -3.63
CA ARG A 101 -7.30 -14.03 -5.05
C ARG A 101 -7.52 -15.33 -5.84
N LYS A 102 -8.16 -15.21 -7.02
CA LYS A 102 -8.50 -16.34 -7.90
C LYS A 102 -7.29 -16.79 -8.74
N GLN A 103 -6.35 -15.88 -8.99
CA GLN A 103 -5.17 -16.14 -9.80
C GLN A 103 -3.98 -16.50 -8.92
N VAL A 104 -3.34 -17.62 -9.24
CA VAL A 104 -2.06 -18.01 -8.64
C VAL A 104 -0.96 -17.28 -9.37
N THR A 105 -0.08 -16.60 -8.63
CA THR A 105 1.09 -15.94 -9.20
C THR A 105 2.16 -16.98 -9.50
N LEU A 106 2.73 -16.95 -10.71
CA LEU A 106 3.80 -17.88 -11.10
C LEU A 106 5.08 -17.66 -10.27
N PHE A 107 5.30 -16.41 -9.84
CA PHE A 107 6.39 -16.01 -8.97
C PHE A 107 5.84 -15.06 -7.89
N HIS A 108 6.25 -15.27 -6.65
CA HIS A 108 5.96 -14.37 -5.53
C HIS A 108 7.26 -13.79 -5.02
N GLU A 109 7.41 -12.48 -5.12
CA GLU A 109 8.55 -11.75 -4.58
C GLU A 109 8.09 -10.93 -3.35
N PRO A 110 8.59 -11.21 -2.14
CA PRO A 110 8.21 -10.44 -0.97
C PRO A 110 8.48 -8.94 -1.15
N LEU A 111 7.49 -8.11 -0.83
CA LEU A 111 7.61 -6.67 -0.95
C LEU A 111 8.72 -6.12 -0.04
N THR A 112 9.48 -5.17 -0.58
CA THR A 112 10.46 -4.39 0.19
C THR A 112 10.03 -2.93 0.23
N VAL A 113 10.43 -2.23 1.30
CA VAL A 113 10.18 -0.79 1.46
C VAL A 113 10.66 -0.01 0.24
N ARG A 114 11.85 -0.37 -0.26
CA ARG A 114 12.44 0.22 -1.46
C ARG A 114 11.52 0.04 -2.68
N LYS A 115 11.08 -1.19 -2.94
CA LYS A 115 10.22 -1.50 -4.09
C LYS A 115 8.89 -0.76 -4.03
N VAL A 116 8.25 -0.74 -2.87
CA VAL A 116 6.98 -0.03 -2.66
C VAL A 116 7.16 1.46 -2.91
N TYR A 117 8.15 2.08 -2.25
CA TYR A 117 8.43 3.50 -2.39
C TYR A 117 8.76 3.89 -3.84
N GLU A 118 9.68 3.17 -4.50
CA GLU A 118 10.05 3.45 -5.90
C GLU A 118 8.88 3.27 -6.86
N THR A 119 7.96 2.35 -6.57
CA THR A 119 6.76 2.14 -7.39
C THR A 119 5.77 3.28 -7.20
N PHE A 120 5.53 3.70 -5.96
CA PHE A 120 4.69 4.86 -5.67
C PHE A 120 5.28 6.17 -6.20
N ASP A 121 6.60 6.35 -6.16
CA ASP A 121 7.29 7.48 -6.79
C ASP A 121 7.06 7.51 -8.31
N LYS A 122 7.22 6.36 -8.98
CA LYS A 122 6.90 6.23 -10.42
C LYS A 122 5.44 6.56 -10.71
N MET A 123 4.51 6.13 -9.85
CA MET A 123 3.09 6.47 -9.98
C MET A 123 2.84 7.97 -9.81
N ALA A 124 3.46 8.61 -8.82
CA ALA A 124 3.31 10.04 -8.57
C ALA A 124 3.81 10.89 -9.74
N LYS A 125 4.91 10.46 -10.38
CA LYS A 125 5.52 11.15 -11.53
C LYS A 125 4.85 10.84 -12.87
N ALA A 126 3.97 9.83 -12.95
CA ALA A 126 3.28 9.48 -14.18
C ALA A 126 2.22 10.53 -14.55
N THR A 127 2.42 11.18 -15.69
CA THR A 127 1.53 12.22 -16.25
C THR A 127 1.31 12.02 -17.74
N GLY A 128 0.30 12.70 -18.30
CA GLY A 128 -0.04 12.61 -19.72
C GLY A 128 -0.95 11.44 -20.08
N GLU A 129 -1.07 11.19 -21.38
CA GLU A 129 -1.90 10.12 -21.94
C GLU A 129 -1.42 8.74 -21.44
N GLY A 130 -2.35 7.87 -21.04
CA GLY A 130 -2.04 6.54 -20.52
C GLY A 130 -1.50 6.51 -19.07
N ALA A 131 -1.29 7.67 -18.42
CA ALA A 131 -0.78 7.71 -17.04
C ALA A 131 -1.69 6.95 -16.06
N MET A 132 -3.01 7.04 -16.23
CA MET A 132 -3.96 6.34 -15.36
C MET A 132 -3.82 4.82 -15.46
N ASP A 133 -3.67 4.28 -16.67
CA ASP A 133 -3.52 2.83 -16.87
C ASP A 133 -2.15 2.32 -16.41
N LEU A 134 -1.11 3.15 -16.52
CA LEU A 134 0.19 2.88 -15.91
C LEU A 134 0.08 2.81 -14.39
N LYS A 135 -0.58 3.79 -13.75
CA LYS A 135 -0.78 3.81 -12.29
C LYS A 135 -1.56 2.58 -11.81
N VAL A 136 -2.63 2.20 -12.50
CA VAL A 136 -3.38 0.96 -12.20
C VAL A 136 -2.48 -0.26 -12.30
N SER A 137 -1.65 -0.35 -13.35
CA SER A 137 -0.78 -1.50 -13.58
C SER A 137 0.34 -1.61 -12.53
N LEU A 138 0.94 -0.48 -12.13
CA LEU A 138 1.95 -0.44 -11.08
C LEU A 138 1.37 -0.83 -9.73
N LEU A 139 0.21 -0.29 -9.35
CA LEU A 139 -0.46 -0.62 -8.09
C LEU A 139 -0.90 -2.09 -8.06
N ALA A 140 -1.50 -2.59 -9.14
CA ALA A 140 -1.86 -4.00 -9.25
C ALA A 140 -0.63 -4.92 -9.12
N GLY A 141 0.51 -4.50 -9.68
CA GLY A 141 1.78 -5.23 -9.56
C GLY A 141 2.30 -5.33 -8.12
N LEU A 142 2.13 -4.28 -7.30
CA LEU A 142 2.42 -4.35 -5.86
C LEU A 142 1.44 -5.28 -5.16
N LEU A 143 0.13 -5.09 -5.36
CA LEU A 143 -0.93 -5.88 -4.71
C LEU A 143 -0.84 -7.38 -5.02
N THR A 144 -0.39 -7.72 -6.23
CA THR A 144 -0.15 -9.12 -6.64
C THR A 144 0.90 -9.81 -5.77
N ASN A 145 1.89 -9.05 -5.32
CA ASN A 145 2.97 -9.54 -4.46
C ASN A 145 2.74 -9.26 -2.97
N ALA A 146 1.67 -8.55 -2.62
CA ALA A 146 1.34 -8.24 -1.25
C ALA A 146 0.76 -9.47 -0.52
N THR A 147 1.10 -9.58 0.76
CA THR A 147 0.27 -10.31 1.72
C THR A 147 -1.02 -9.52 1.98
N PRO A 148 -2.10 -10.16 2.49
CA PRO A 148 -3.35 -9.45 2.79
C PRO A 148 -3.17 -8.22 3.70
N LYS A 149 -2.23 -8.27 4.65
CA LYS A 149 -1.94 -7.14 5.56
C LYS A 149 -1.16 -6.01 4.88
N GLU A 150 -0.37 -6.32 3.86
CA GLU A 150 0.40 -5.32 3.11
C GLU A 150 -0.43 -4.62 2.02
N ALA A 151 -1.58 -5.20 1.65
CA ALA A 151 -2.46 -4.74 0.58
C ALA A 151 -3.31 -3.54 1.03
#